data_AF-A0A356MJQ3-F1
#
_entry.id   AF-A0A356MJQ3-F1
#
_cell.length_a   1.000
_cell.length_b   1.000
_cell.length_c   1.000
_cell.angle_alpha   90.00
_cell.angle_beta   90.00
_cell.angle_gamma   90.00
#
_symmetry.space_group_name_H-M   'P 1'
#
loop_
_entity.id
_entity.type
_entity.pdbx_description
1 polymer ?
#
loop_
_entity_poly.entity_id
_entity_poly.type
_entity_poly.pdbx_seq_one_letter_code
_entity_poly.pdbx_strand_id
1 'polypeptide(L)'
;MSFCKLSSEFNNNSFTQIENSFIKEFLPNINPLALKVYMYGLYLCQNGIEHTITDFVETFNLSEDDVVSLFKSLEELNLVDCIDIAPIEIRYLPTKNSSMYLKKFDVTKYKTFNAKSQELLKRQIDINEYNQYYYQIEKNHLDEDMVVKCIEYCVSKKGDKVSANYIMTVLRNWATDGIKTEEEADARIVMEEHYNDDIKLVMTALGLKRNCTLDEKSMFLDWSNNLGFKTDALVHLAKITKSKKGTFARLNALVNKCYELNKFSVKEIDEFFSMEDQYYDIAKTVCHNLGIKYDSLNIVVETFITKWCDLGYDKSALEKLSKYCFLSNIRTLTGLDNIVNKYFNLGIITADAIDIYLKEQNCFDEKIKEIIDAFGLNRNVNKFDRSFYNTWINNWNTPSQLIDYAVELSKDKLQPMNFLNRVLSIYHNKGITTVDEAKKEKLDFENTYKQKSTKNQIEQHEYTKDQLSNLFDQITEVEL
;
A
#
# COMPACT_ATOMS: atom_id res chain seq x y z
N MET A 1 -70.07 37.70 -18.36
CA MET A 1 -70.23 36.57 -19.31
C MET A 1 -68.98 36.47 -20.16
N SER A 2 -68.26 35.36 -20.05
CA SER A 2 -67.08 35.07 -20.88
C SER A 2 -67.45 34.86 -22.35
N PHE A 3 -66.64 35.41 -23.26
CA PHE A 3 -66.83 35.33 -24.72
C PHE A 3 -66.67 33.90 -25.27
N CYS A 4 -65.84 33.07 -24.63
CA CYS A 4 -65.67 31.66 -24.93
C CYS A 4 -65.84 30.83 -23.66
N LYS A 5 -66.52 29.69 -23.74
CA LYS A 5 -66.69 28.72 -22.63
C LYS A 5 -66.44 27.30 -23.14
N LEU A 6 -65.88 26.45 -22.30
CA LEU A 6 -65.76 25.01 -22.55
C LEU A 6 -67.12 24.33 -22.39
N SER A 7 -67.36 23.25 -23.14
CA SER A 7 -68.56 22.42 -22.95
C SER A 7 -68.43 21.59 -21.67
N SER A 8 -69.56 21.20 -21.08
CA SER A 8 -69.60 20.30 -19.91
C SER A 8 -68.89 18.97 -20.18
N GLU A 9 -69.03 18.45 -21.39
CA GLU A 9 -68.36 17.23 -21.86
C GLU A 9 -66.82 17.39 -21.93
N PHE A 10 -66.33 18.58 -22.27
CA PHE A 10 -64.90 18.86 -22.28
C PHE A 10 -64.35 18.97 -20.85
N ASN A 11 -65.08 19.64 -19.95
CA ASN A 11 -64.69 19.75 -18.54
C ASN A 11 -64.72 18.39 -17.81
N ASN A 12 -65.61 17.48 -18.19
CA ASN A 12 -65.65 16.13 -17.60
C ASN A 12 -64.47 15.25 -18.05
N ASN A 13 -63.86 15.57 -19.20
CA ASN A 13 -62.71 14.85 -19.75
C ASN A 13 -61.38 15.58 -19.52
N SER A 14 -61.37 16.69 -18.75
CA SER A 14 -60.17 17.43 -18.38
C SER A 14 -59.50 16.83 -17.14
N PHE A 15 -58.28 17.28 -16.84
CA PHE A 15 -57.51 16.82 -15.67
C PHE A 15 -57.36 17.97 -14.67
N THR A 16 -57.46 17.65 -13.38
CA THR A 16 -57.06 18.58 -12.30
C THR A 16 -55.63 18.25 -11.87
N GLN A 17 -54.70 19.18 -12.04
CA GLN A 17 -53.28 18.99 -11.72
C GLN A 17 -52.98 19.27 -10.25
N ILE A 18 -52.23 18.37 -9.62
CA ILE A 18 -51.79 18.47 -8.22
C ILE A 18 -50.27 18.31 -8.21
N GLU A 19 -49.56 19.16 -7.47
CA GLU A 19 -48.10 19.09 -7.35
C GLU A 19 -47.66 17.81 -6.63
N ASN A 20 -46.65 17.10 -7.12
CA ASN A 20 -46.14 15.87 -6.48
C ASN A 20 -45.63 16.09 -5.05
N SER A 21 -45.18 17.30 -4.72
CA SER A 21 -44.82 17.73 -3.37
C SER A 21 -46.02 17.69 -2.41
N PHE A 22 -47.21 18.06 -2.88
CA PHE A 22 -48.45 17.90 -2.10
C PHE A 22 -48.68 16.44 -1.69
N ILE A 23 -48.57 15.53 -2.67
CA ILE A 23 -48.80 14.08 -2.48
C ILE A 23 -47.78 13.50 -1.50
N LYS A 24 -46.52 13.91 -1.62
CA LYS A 24 -45.44 13.41 -0.76
C LYS A 24 -45.54 13.92 0.68
N GLU A 25 -45.84 15.20 0.87
CA GLU A 25 -45.64 15.90 2.15
C GLU A 25 -46.93 16.10 2.95
N PHE A 26 -48.08 16.26 2.27
CA PHE A 26 -49.34 16.65 2.92
C PHE A 26 -50.38 15.52 2.90
N LEU A 27 -50.49 14.75 1.80
CA LEU A 27 -51.49 13.68 1.66
C LEU A 27 -51.53 12.66 2.81
N PRO A 28 -50.40 12.22 3.42
CA PRO A 28 -50.45 11.22 4.49
C PRO A 28 -51.11 11.70 5.79
N ASN A 29 -51.05 13.02 6.06
CA ASN A 29 -51.39 13.59 7.37
C ASN A 29 -52.54 14.61 7.33
N ILE A 30 -53.02 14.97 6.13
CA ILE A 30 -54.11 15.93 5.97
C ILE A 30 -55.46 15.34 6.41
N ASN A 31 -56.33 16.18 6.98
CA ASN A 31 -57.68 15.79 7.31
C ASN A 31 -58.44 15.34 6.03
N PRO A 32 -59.09 14.16 6.01
CA PRO A 32 -59.80 13.66 4.83
C PRO A 32 -60.89 14.59 4.27
N LEU A 33 -61.58 15.34 5.14
CA LEU A 33 -62.58 16.33 4.72
C LEU A 33 -61.92 17.59 4.14
N ALA A 34 -60.82 18.04 4.75
CA ALA A 34 -60.04 19.16 4.22
C ALA A 34 -59.42 18.83 2.86
N LEU A 35 -58.96 17.58 2.65
CA LEU A 35 -58.48 17.10 1.36
C LEU A 35 -59.58 17.15 0.28
N LYS A 36 -60.80 16.71 0.61
CA LYS A 36 -61.93 16.75 -0.33
C LYS A 36 -62.27 18.17 -0.75
N VAL A 37 -62.36 19.09 0.23
CA VAL A 37 -62.63 20.51 -0.01
C VAL A 37 -61.50 21.15 -0.83
N TYR A 38 -60.24 20.86 -0.48
CA TYR A 38 -59.06 21.36 -1.20
C TYR A 38 -59.05 20.90 -2.67
N MET A 39 -59.28 19.61 -2.93
CA MET A 39 -59.32 19.03 -4.29
C MET A 39 -60.46 19.59 -5.13
N TYR A 40 -61.64 19.75 -4.53
CA TYR A 40 -62.81 20.27 -5.22
C TYR A 40 -62.67 21.74 -5.58
N GLY A 41 -62.17 22.58 -4.67
CA GLY A 41 -61.86 23.98 -5.00
C GLY A 41 -60.76 24.09 -6.07
N LEU A 42 -59.74 23.23 -6.04
CA LEU A 42 -58.71 23.20 -7.08
C LEU A 42 -59.29 22.85 -8.46
N TYR A 43 -60.23 21.90 -8.51
CA TYR A 43 -60.99 21.55 -9.71
C TYR A 43 -61.81 22.75 -10.24
N LEU A 44 -62.52 23.45 -9.36
CA LEU A 44 -63.33 24.62 -9.73
C LEU A 44 -62.46 25.75 -10.29
N CYS A 45 -61.34 26.06 -9.61
CA CYS A 45 -60.39 27.09 -10.05
C CYS A 45 -59.73 26.76 -11.38
N GLN A 46 -59.22 25.53 -11.58
CA GLN A 46 -58.51 25.16 -12.81
C GLN A 46 -59.42 25.10 -14.05
N ASN A 47 -60.70 24.80 -13.86
CA ASN A 47 -61.68 24.78 -14.96
C ASN A 47 -62.44 26.10 -15.14
N GLY A 48 -62.10 27.14 -14.36
CA GLY A 48 -62.73 28.47 -14.45
C GLY A 48 -64.24 28.44 -14.18
N ILE A 49 -64.69 27.52 -13.32
CA ILE A 49 -66.09 27.37 -12.93
C ILE A 49 -66.38 28.41 -11.85
N GLU A 50 -67.31 29.33 -12.11
CA GLU A 50 -67.80 30.27 -11.10
C GLU A 50 -68.42 29.47 -9.95
N HIS A 51 -68.00 29.77 -8.72
CA HIS A 51 -68.43 29.04 -7.54
C HIS A 51 -68.59 29.98 -6.34
N THR A 52 -69.44 29.58 -5.42
CA THR A 52 -69.69 30.24 -4.14
C THR A 52 -69.57 29.25 -3.00
N ILE A 53 -69.50 29.75 -1.76
CA ILE A 53 -69.45 28.90 -0.57
C ILE A 53 -70.64 27.92 -0.48
N THR A 54 -71.80 28.31 -1.01
CA THR A 54 -73.01 27.47 -1.10
C THR A 54 -72.78 26.19 -1.91
N ASP A 55 -71.93 26.21 -2.94
CA ASP A 55 -71.63 25.03 -3.75
C ASP A 55 -70.87 23.97 -2.93
N PHE A 56 -70.01 24.40 -2.00
CA PHE A 56 -69.29 23.52 -1.08
C PHE A 56 -70.22 22.95 -0.01
N VAL A 57 -71.14 23.77 0.51
CA VAL A 57 -72.18 23.36 1.48
C VAL A 57 -73.05 22.26 0.88
N GLU A 58 -73.56 22.45 -0.33
CA GLU A 58 -74.43 21.48 -1.01
C GLU A 58 -73.67 20.21 -1.42
N THR A 59 -72.44 20.35 -1.95
CA THR A 59 -71.66 19.21 -2.45
C THR A 59 -71.18 18.29 -1.33
N PHE A 60 -70.76 18.85 -0.19
CA PHE A 60 -70.21 18.07 0.93
C PHE A 60 -71.18 17.87 2.09
N ASN A 61 -72.39 18.45 2.02
CA ASN A 61 -73.39 18.42 3.09
C ASN A 61 -72.81 18.92 4.43
N LEU A 62 -72.17 20.09 4.39
CA LEU A 62 -71.50 20.76 5.52
C LEU A 62 -72.15 22.10 5.81
N SER A 63 -71.99 22.64 7.02
CA SER A 63 -72.38 24.04 7.29
C SER A 63 -71.37 25.02 6.69
N GLU A 64 -71.77 26.28 6.45
CA GLU A 64 -70.84 27.33 5.99
C GLU A 64 -69.66 27.50 6.95
N ASP A 65 -69.92 27.45 8.26
CA ASP A 65 -68.89 27.53 9.30
C ASP A 65 -67.89 26.38 9.22
N ASP A 66 -68.37 25.17 8.93
CA ASP A 66 -67.49 23.99 8.76
C ASP A 66 -66.60 24.16 7.53
N VAL A 67 -67.14 24.62 6.41
CA VAL A 67 -66.37 24.88 5.18
C VAL A 67 -65.28 25.92 5.43
N VAL A 68 -65.62 27.02 6.11
CA VAL A 68 -64.64 28.05 6.50
C VAL A 68 -63.59 27.47 7.45
N SER A 69 -63.98 26.64 8.42
CA SER A 69 -63.04 26.00 9.35
C SER A 69 -62.04 25.07 8.63
N LEU A 70 -62.50 24.35 7.60
CA LEU A 70 -61.66 23.48 6.79
C LEU A 70 -60.68 24.30 5.96
N PHE A 71 -61.09 25.41 5.35
CA PHE A 71 -60.17 26.30 4.64
C PHE A 71 -59.17 26.99 5.57
N LYS A 72 -59.55 27.37 6.79
CA LYS A 72 -58.61 27.85 7.81
C LYS A 72 -57.57 26.78 8.19
N SER A 73 -57.97 25.51 8.28
CA SER A 73 -57.00 24.42 8.51
C SER A 73 -56.02 24.24 7.34
N LEU A 74 -56.44 24.54 6.11
CA LEU A 74 -55.59 24.52 4.91
C LEU A 74 -54.68 25.75 4.84
N GLU A 75 -55.14 26.90 5.37
CA GLU A 75 -54.35 28.11 5.54
C GLU A 75 -53.23 27.93 6.58
N GLU A 76 -53.48 27.21 7.68
CA GLU A 76 -52.44 26.80 8.64
C GLU A 76 -51.32 25.99 7.95
N LEU A 77 -51.68 25.21 6.93
CA LEU A 77 -50.74 24.42 6.12
C LEU A 77 -50.12 25.23 4.96
N ASN A 78 -50.48 26.52 4.81
CA ASN A 78 -50.04 27.40 3.72
C ASN A 78 -50.28 26.79 2.34
N LEU A 79 -51.41 26.10 2.20
CA LEU A 79 -51.91 25.59 0.93
C LEU A 79 -52.87 26.59 0.27
N VAL A 80 -53.49 27.44 1.09
CA VAL A 80 -54.40 28.51 0.67
C VAL A 80 -54.22 29.75 1.55
N ASP A 81 -54.61 30.92 1.07
CA ASP A 81 -54.86 32.13 1.87
C ASP A 81 -56.38 32.39 1.93
N CYS A 82 -56.91 32.72 3.11
CA CYS A 82 -58.30 33.12 3.30
C CYS A 82 -58.39 34.66 3.41
N ILE A 83 -58.87 35.33 2.38
CA ILE A 83 -58.92 36.80 2.28
C ILE A 83 -60.38 37.27 2.43
N ASP A 84 -60.58 38.40 3.11
CA ASP A 84 -61.86 39.13 3.27
C ASP A 84 -63.06 38.27 3.72
N ILE A 85 -63.36 38.22 5.01
CA ILE A 85 -64.35 37.29 5.62
C ILE A 85 -65.81 37.48 5.12
N ALA A 86 -66.11 38.51 4.31
CA ALA A 86 -67.42 38.69 3.68
C ALA A 86 -67.34 39.56 2.40
N PRO A 87 -67.29 38.99 1.18
CA PRO A 87 -67.31 37.55 0.86
C PRO A 87 -65.91 36.89 0.91
N ILE A 88 -65.81 35.73 1.56
CA ILE A 88 -64.55 34.97 1.70
C ILE A 88 -63.97 34.58 0.35
N GLU A 89 -62.75 35.04 0.08
CA GLU A 89 -61.94 34.66 -1.08
C GLU A 89 -60.87 33.66 -0.64
N ILE A 90 -60.84 32.48 -1.28
CA ILE A 90 -59.80 31.47 -1.05
C ILE A 90 -58.80 31.50 -2.20
N ARG A 91 -57.52 31.76 -1.89
CA ARG A 91 -56.44 31.79 -2.87
C ARG A 91 -55.50 30.61 -2.69
N TYR A 92 -55.39 29.76 -3.69
CA TYR A 92 -54.48 28.60 -3.65
C TYR A 92 -53.01 29.02 -3.82
N LEU A 93 -52.13 28.43 -3.01
CA LEU A 93 -50.69 28.72 -3.00
C LEU A 93 -49.88 27.54 -3.58
N PRO A 94 -48.73 27.81 -4.25
CA PRO A 94 -47.83 26.75 -4.73
C PRO A 94 -47.19 25.98 -3.57
N THR A 95 -47.11 24.64 -3.66
CA THR A 95 -46.61 23.82 -2.54
C THR A 95 -45.11 23.90 -2.33
N LYS A 96 -44.37 24.50 -3.28
CA LYS A 96 -42.95 24.87 -3.11
C LYS A 96 -42.70 25.87 -1.98
N ASN A 97 -43.70 26.67 -1.61
CA ASN A 97 -43.59 27.62 -0.50
C ASN A 97 -43.95 26.98 0.86
N SER A 98 -44.48 25.76 0.86
CA SER A 98 -45.10 25.15 2.04
C SER A 98 -44.18 24.20 2.82
N SER A 99 -42.99 23.84 2.30
CA SER A 99 -42.23 22.70 2.85
C SER A 99 -41.10 23.00 3.85
N MET A 100 -40.78 24.27 4.16
CA MET A 100 -39.57 24.56 4.97
C MET A 100 -39.62 25.66 6.04
N TYR A 101 -40.68 26.49 6.15
CA TYR A 101 -40.55 27.80 6.84
C TYR A 101 -41.47 28.11 8.02
N LEU A 102 -42.34 27.21 8.52
CA LEU A 102 -43.40 27.62 9.46
C LEU A 102 -43.61 26.73 10.70
N LYS A 103 -42.58 26.04 11.20
CA LYS A 103 -42.59 25.71 12.63
C LYS A 103 -42.36 27.01 13.39
N LYS A 104 -43.38 27.54 14.08
CA LYS A 104 -43.19 28.70 14.97
C LYS A 104 -42.26 28.26 16.11
N PHE A 105 -41.00 28.64 16.02
CA PHE A 105 -40.06 28.45 17.11
C PHE A 105 -40.33 29.52 18.16
N ASP A 106 -40.45 29.11 19.42
CA ASP A 106 -40.57 30.06 20.52
C ASP A 106 -39.25 30.81 20.68
N VAL A 107 -39.24 32.09 20.29
CA VAL A 107 -38.05 32.96 20.35
C VAL A 107 -37.54 33.11 21.79
N THR A 108 -38.39 32.89 22.79
CA THR A 108 -37.98 32.95 24.21
C THR A 108 -37.11 31.77 24.62
N LYS A 109 -37.29 30.60 23.99
CA LYS A 109 -36.52 29.38 24.25
C LYS A 109 -35.05 29.55 23.88
N TYR A 110 -34.76 30.15 22.74
CA TYR A 110 -33.40 30.29 22.18
C TYR A 110 -32.73 31.63 22.51
N LYS A 111 -33.20 32.34 23.54
CA LYS A 111 -32.74 33.70 23.87
C LYS A 111 -31.22 33.77 24.10
N THR A 112 -30.67 32.80 24.83
CA THR A 112 -29.23 32.72 25.13
C THR A 112 -28.41 32.43 23.86
N PHE A 113 -28.83 31.44 23.08
CA PHE A 113 -28.25 31.12 21.77
C PHE A 113 -28.25 32.33 20.82
N ASN A 114 -29.36 33.07 20.74
CA ASN A 114 -29.50 34.24 19.87
C ASN A 114 -28.54 35.35 20.27
N ALA A 115 -28.41 35.63 21.57
CA ALA A 115 -27.49 36.64 22.07
C ALA A 115 -26.03 36.27 21.72
N LYS A 116 -25.61 35.03 21.99
CA LYS A 116 -24.26 34.54 21.66
C LYS A 116 -23.98 34.59 20.16
N SER A 117 -24.91 34.10 19.34
CA SER A 117 -24.78 34.08 17.88
C SER A 117 -24.69 35.50 17.28
N GLN A 118 -25.48 36.44 17.80
CA GLN A 118 -25.49 37.84 17.38
C GLN A 118 -24.25 38.62 17.80
N GLU A 119 -23.61 38.24 18.91
CA GLU A 119 -22.33 38.81 19.34
C GLU A 119 -21.17 38.35 18.45
N LEU A 120 -21.15 37.05 18.09
CA LEU A 120 -20.15 36.47 17.19
C LEU A 120 -20.26 37.02 15.76
N LEU A 121 -21.48 37.13 15.24
CA LEU A 121 -21.75 37.69 13.93
C LEU A 121 -22.00 39.19 14.07
N LYS A 122 -20.99 40.01 13.78
CA LYS A 122 -21.09 41.50 13.77
C LYS A 122 -22.04 42.09 12.71
N ARG A 123 -22.94 41.27 12.16
CA ARG A 123 -24.02 41.63 11.23
C ARG A 123 -25.36 41.23 11.83
N GLN A 124 -26.44 41.91 11.48
CA GLN A 124 -27.77 41.46 11.89
C GLN A 124 -28.09 40.11 11.24
N ILE A 125 -28.50 39.16 12.07
CA ILE A 125 -28.95 37.83 11.64
C ILE A 125 -30.44 37.94 11.34
N ASP A 126 -30.85 37.53 10.14
CA ASP A 126 -32.25 37.57 9.74
C ASP A 126 -33.07 36.49 10.46
N ILE A 127 -34.37 36.75 10.63
CA ILE A 127 -35.29 35.80 11.28
C ILE A 127 -35.27 34.45 10.55
N ASN A 128 -35.17 34.44 9.22
CA ASN A 128 -35.12 33.19 8.46
C ASN A 128 -33.82 32.42 8.71
N GLU A 129 -32.70 33.11 8.96
CA GLU A 129 -31.42 32.47 9.28
C GLU A 129 -31.47 31.80 10.67
N TYR A 130 -32.03 32.49 11.67
CA TYR A 130 -32.29 31.89 12.99
C TYR A 130 -33.19 30.66 12.90
N ASN A 131 -34.27 30.73 12.13
CA ASN A 131 -35.18 29.60 11.94
C ASN A 131 -34.48 28.38 11.33
N GLN A 132 -33.50 28.60 10.44
CA GLN A 132 -32.71 27.49 9.90
C GLN A 132 -31.81 26.85 10.96
N TYR A 133 -31.22 27.64 11.87
CA TYR A 133 -30.44 27.09 12.98
C TYR A 133 -31.31 26.29 13.96
N TYR A 134 -32.45 26.83 14.39
CA TYR A 134 -33.39 26.13 15.28
C TYR A 134 -33.86 24.81 14.68
N TYR A 135 -34.12 24.79 13.37
CA TYR A 135 -34.50 23.58 12.68
C TYR A 135 -33.40 22.51 12.75
N GLN A 136 -32.13 22.86 12.58
CA GLN A 136 -31.04 21.88 12.72
C GLN A 136 -30.86 21.39 14.15
N ILE A 137 -30.97 22.30 15.13
CA ILE A 137 -30.94 22.00 16.57
C ILE A 137 -32.01 20.95 16.91
N GLU A 138 -33.26 21.22 16.55
CA GLU A 138 -34.37 20.32 16.89
C GLU A 138 -34.37 19.02 16.06
N LYS A 139 -34.04 19.09 14.78
CA LYS A 139 -34.07 17.92 13.89
C LYS A 139 -32.98 16.90 14.22
N ASN A 140 -31.76 17.38 14.45
CA ASN A 140 -30.61 16.49 14.66
C ASN A 140 -30.27 16.34 16.15
N HIS A 141 -31.06 16.98 17.03
CA HIS A 141 -30.84 17.04 18.47
C HIS A 141 -29.45 17.58 18.83
N LEU A 142 -29.06 18.69 18.21
CA LEU A 142 -27.79 19.36 18.49
C LEU A 142 -27.89 20.21 19.75
N ASP A 143 -26.79 20.36 20.47
CA ASP A 143 -26.69 21.33 21.55
C ASP A 143 -26.63 22.77 21.01
N GLU A 144 -27.22 23.72 21.74
CA GLU A 144 -27.21 25.14 21.37
C GLU A 144 -25.78 25.66 21.33
N ASP A 145 -24.96 25.27 22.31
CA ASP A 145 -23.56 25.70 22.43
C ASP A 145 -22.67 25.10 21.34
N MET A 146 -22.97 23.90 20.82
CA MET A 146 -22.33 23.33 19.63
C MET A 146 -22.55 24.22 18.40
N VAL A 147 -23.78 24.68 18.18
CA VAL A 147 -24.10 25.54 17.03
C VAL A 147 -23.42 26.90 17.14
N VAL A 148 -23.34 27.46 18.36
CA VAL A 148 -22.55 28.67 18.63
C VAL A 148 -21.08 28.43 18.28
N LYS A 149 -20.50 27.29 18.67
CA LYS A 149 -19.12 26.91 18.32
C LYS A 149 -18.89 26.79 16.82
N CYS A 150 -19.85 26.22 16.09
CA CYS A 150 -19.81 26.14 14.63
C CYS A 150 -19.77 27.54 13.99
N ILE A 151 -20.56 28.49 14.51
CA ILE A 151 -20.56 29.89 14.06
C ILE A 151 -19.20 30.54 14.35
N GLU A 152 -18.67 30.37 15.56
CA GLU A 152 -17.35 30.88 15.96
C GLU A 152 -16.24 30.37 15.03
N TYR A 153 -16.21 29.07 14.74
CA TYR A 153 -15.27 28.46 13.78
C TYR A 153 -15.39 29.06 12.37
N CYS A 154 -16.62 29.29 11.90
CA CYS A 154 -16.85 29.88 10.58
C CYS A 154 -16.35 31.34 10.53
N VAL A 155 -16.55 32.10 11.60
CA VAL A 155 -16.07 33.49 11.73
C VAL A 155 -14.55 33.52 11.81
N SER A 156 -13.89 32.63 12.56
CA SER A 156 -12.43 32.59 12.65
C SER A 156 -11.76 32.28 11.30
N LYS A 157 -12.39 31.45 10.45
CA LYS A 157 -11.86 31.10 9.11
C LYS A 157 -12.15 32.14 8.03
N LYS A 158 -13.34 32.75 7.99
CA LYS A 158 -13.79 33.65 6.90
C LYS A 158 -13.85 35.13 7.29
N GLY A 159 -13.68 35.46 8.57
CA GLY A 159 -13.83 36.80 9.13
C GLY A 159 -15.28 37.25 9.27
N ASP A 160 -15.46 38.53 9.64
CA ASP A 160 -16.73 39.14 10.06
C ASP A 160 -17.86 39.13 9.00
N LYS A 161 -17.57 38.81 7.73
CA LYS A 161 -18.53 38.79 6.61
C LYS A 161 -18.92 37.39 6.14
N VAL A 162 -18.88 36.40 7.03
CA VAL A 162 -19.25 35.03 6.68
C VAL A 162 -20.73 34.93 6.28
N SER A 163 -21.01 34.19 5.20
CA SER A 163 -22.37 34.04 4.67
C SER A 163 -23.16 32.96 5.43
N ALA A 164 -24.46 33.19 5.58
CA ALA A 164 -25.40 32.24 6.18
C ALA A 164 -25.30 30.83 5.55
N ASN A 165 -25.19 30.78 4.22
CA ASN A 165 -25.08 29.54 3.46
C ASN A 165 -23.81 28.74 3.79
N TYR A 166 -22.69 29.41 4.07
CA TYR A 166 -21.46 28.74 4.44
C TYR A 166 -21.58 28.11 5.83
N ILE A 167 -22.09 28.86 6.81
CA ILE A 167 -22.35 28.33 8.17
C ILE A 167 -23.29 27.13 8.10
N MET A 168 -24.39 27.24 7.35
CA MET A 168 -25.36 26.16 7.19
C MET A 168 -24.76 24.91 6.55
N THR A 169 -23.79 25.06 5.65
CA THR A 169 -23.08 23.93 5.03
C THR A 169 -22.18 23.23 6.06
N VAL A 170 -21.39 23.99 6.81
CA VAL A 170 -20.52 23.44 7.87
C VAL A 170 -21.35 22.74 8.95
N LEU A 171 -22.44 23.38 9.41
CA LEU A 171 -23.35 22.84 10.41
C LEU A 171 -24.00 21.53 9.97
N ARG A 172 -24.45 21.44 8.71
CA ARG A 172 -25.01 20.20 8.17
C ARG A 172 -23.98 19.08 8.09
N ASN A 173 -22.74 19.40 7.71
CA ASN A 173 -21.67 18.42 7.67
C ASN A 173 -21.37 17.89 9.07
N TRP A 174 -21.22 18.77 10.07
CA TRP A 174 -20.98 18.36 11.46
C TRP A 174 -22.14 17.54 12.03
N ALA A 175 -23.38 17.91 11.73
CA ALA A 175 -24.55 17.12 12.12
C ALA A 175 -24.60 15.73 11.44
N THR A 176 -24.12 15.62 10.19
CA THR A 176 -24.01 14.35 9.48
C THR A 176 -22.90 13.47 10.04
N ASP A 177 -21.78 14.09 10.45
CA ASP A 177 -20.66 13.45 11.14
C ASP A 177 -21.01 13.06 12.59
N GLY A 178 -22.22 13.38 13.06
CA GLY A 178 -22.74 12.99 14.36
C GLY A 178 -22.22 13.84 15.52
N ILE A 179 -21.58 14.97 15.24
CA ILE A 179 -21.10 15.92 16.26
C ILE A 179 -22.33 16.65 16.81
N LYS A 180 -22.55 16.57 18.13
CA LYS A 180 -23.75 17.15 18.77
C LYS A 180 -23.44 18.07 19.93
N THR A 181 -22.30 17.94 20.60
CA THR A 181 -21.93 18.76 21.77
C THR A 181 -20.82 19.76 21.48
N GLU A 182 -20.65 20.74 22.37
CA GLU A 182 -19.55 21.70 22.29
C GLU A 182 -18.19 21.00 22.37
N GLU A 183 -18.00 20.02 23.26
CA GLU A 183 -16.71 19.34 23.42
C GLU A 183 -16.32 18.53 22.17
N GLU A 184 -17.29 17.88 21.52
CA GLU A 184 -17.06 17.15 20.28
C GLU A 184 -16.69 18.09 19.12
N ALA A 185 -17.34 19.26 19.05
CA ALA A 185 -17.01 20.30 18.09
C ALA A 185 -15.59 20.85 18.34
N ASP A 186 -15.22 21.14 19.59
CA ASP A 186 -13.87 21.59 19.93
C ASP A 186 -12.80 20.54 19.62
N ALA A 187 -13.04 19.28 19.96
CA ALA A 187 -12.15 18.18 19.58
C ALA A 187 -11.97 18.09 18.05
N ARG A 188 -13.07 18.25 17.29
CA ARG A 188 -13.04 18.23 15.82
C ARG A 188 -12.24 19.40 15.24
N ILE A 189 -12.39 20.61 15.79
CA ILE A 189 -11.65 21.80 15.36
C ILE A 189 -10.15 21.60 15.64
N VAL A 190 -9.81 21.19 16.86
CA VAL A 190 -8.43 20.93 17.28
C VAL A 190 -7.76 19.89 16.38
N MET A 191 -8.43 18.78 16.09
CA MET A 191 -7.93 17.78 15.12
C MET A 191 -7.69 18.38 13.73
N GLU A 192 -8.61 19.21 13.24
CA GLU A 192 -8.48 19.84 11.93
C GLU A 192 -7.32 20.86 11.86
N GLU A 193 -7.06 21.58 12.95
CA GLU A 193 -5.92 22.49 13.08
C GLU A 193 -4.60 21.74 13.16
N HIS A 194 -4.53 20.69 13.98
CA HIS A 194 -3.37 19.80 14.05
C HIS A 194 -3.02 19.23 12.68
N TYR A 195 -3.99 18.71 11.92
CA TYR A 195 -3.73 18.21 10.57
C TYR A 195 -3.26 19.30 9.61
N ASN A 196 -3.79 20.53 9.70
CA ASN A 196 -3.32 21.62 8.85
C ASN A 196 -1.87 22.00 9.17
N ASP A 197 -1.46 21.97 10.44
CA ASP A 197 -0.07 22.27 10.84
C ASP A 197 0.88 21.13 10.49
N ASP A 198 0.47 19.88 10.69
CA ASP A 198 1.22 18.68 10.29
C ASP A 198 1.44 18.63 8.77
N ILE A 199 0.41 18.96 7.98
CA ILE A 199 0.53 19.10 6.52
C ILE A 199 1.57 20.19 6.17
N LYS A 200 1.58 21.33 6.86
CA LYS A 200 2.58 22.38 6.62
C LYS A 200 4.00 21.89 6.93
N LEU A 201 4.18 21.08 7.97
CA LEU A 201 5.48 20.47 8.29
C LEU A 201 5.95 19.56 7.16
N VAL A 202 5.07 18.69 6.64
CA VAL A 202 5.36 17.81 5.49
C VAL A 202 5.67 18.61 4.22
N MET A 203 4.88 19.64 3.92
CA MET A 203 5.10 20.53 2.77
C MET A 203 6.46 21.24 2.85
N THR A 204 6.81 21.74 4.04
CA THR A 204 8.09 22.41 4.30
C THR A 204 9.25 21.42 4.15
N ALA A 205 9.09 20.20 4.67
CA ALA A 205 10.07 19.12 4.55
C ALA A 205 10.31 18.71 3.09
N LEU A 206 9.26 18.72 2.26
CA LEU A 206 9.33 18.49 0.81
C LEU A 206 9.93 19.69 0.05
N GLY A 207 10.00 20.87 0.68
CA GLY A 207 10.54 22.10 0.10
C GLY A 207 9.52 22.96 -0.65
N LEU A 208 8.22 22.71 -0.48
CA LEU A 208 7.14 23.48 -1.10
C LEU A 208 6.75 24.65 -0.20
N LYS A 209 6.87 25.87 -0.73
CA LYS A 209 6.50 27.13 -0.03
C LYS A 209 5.06 27.59 -0.30
N ARG A 210 4.29 26.81 -1.08
CA ARG A 210 2.91 27.11 -1.44
C ARG A 210 1.94 26.46 -0.47
N ASN A 211 0.69 26.92 -0.49
CA ASN A 211 -0.41 26.24 0.21
C ASN A 211 -0.65 24.84 -0.38
N CYS A 212 -1.07 23.93 0.50
CA CYS A 212 -1.49 22.58 0.16
C CYS A 212 -2.73 22.61 -0.74
N THR A 213 -2.77 21.81 -1.80
CA THR A 213 -4.00 21.63 -2.58
C THR A 213 -4.96 20.69 -1.85
N LEU A 214 -6.23 20.65 -2.30
CA LEU A 214 -7.23 19.75 -1.73
C LEU A 214 -6.83 18.27 -1.88
N ASP A 215 -6.28 17.88 -3.03
CA ASP A 215 -5.80 16.52 -3.29
C ASP A 215 -4.62 16.13 -2.39
N GLU A 216 -3.71 17.06 -2.10
CA GLU A 216 -2.58 16.80 -1.19
C GLU A 216 -3.06 16.65 0.26
N LYS A 217 -4.10 17.41 0.63
CA LYS A 217 -4.73 17.31 1.95
C LYS A 217 -5.47 15.98 2.10
N SER A 218 -6.16 15.50 1.06
CA SER A 218 -6.81 14.18 1.10
C SER A 218 -5.78 13.05 1.19
N MET A 219 -4.67 13.12 0.43
CA MET A 219 -3.56 12.16 0.55
C MET A 219 -2.99 12.12 1.96
N PHE A 220 -2.72 13.26 2.58
CA PHE A 220 -2.19 13.29 3.94
C PHE A 220 -3.16 12.69 4.98
N LEU A 221 -4.45 12.99 4.85
CA LEU A 221 -5.48 12.41 5.71
C LEU A 221 -5.58 10.90 5.54
N ASP A 222 -5.45 10.39 4.31
CA ASP A 222 -5.40 8.96 4.03
C ASP A 222 -4.18 8.30 4.71
N TRP A 223 -2.99 8.92 4.59
CA TRP A 223 -1.78 8.40 5.23
C TRP A 223 -1.86 8.37 6.76
N SER A 224 -2.48 9.38 7.36
CA SER A 224 -2.54 9.51 8.82
C SER A 224 -3.66 8.67 9.42
N ASN A 225 -4.86 8.69 8.82
CA ASN A 225 -6.05 8.03 9.37
C ASN A 225 -6.17 6.58 8.91
N ASN A 226 -5.93 6.29 7.62
CA ASN A 226 -6.17 4.97 7.04
C ASN A 226 -4.90 4.11 7.06
N LEU A 227 -3.75 4.68 6.70
CA LEU A 227 -2.46 3.96 6.69
C LEU A 227 -1.75 3.99 8.06
N GLY A 228 -2.17 4.86 8.99
CA GLY A 228 -1.65 4.90 10.36
C GLY A 228 -0.25 5.49 10.53
N PHE A 229 0.25 6.27 9.57
CA PHE A 229 1.55 6.92 9.71
C PHE A 229 1.51 8.10 10.68
N LYS A 230 2.56 8.21 11.51
CA LYS A 230 2.78 9.39 12.35
C LYS A 230 3.40 10.53 11.55
N THR A 231 3.10 11.77 11.95
CA THR A 231 3.62 12.99 11.32
C THR A 231 5.14 13.00 11.20
N ASP A 232 5.88 12.54 12.22
CA ASP A 232 7.34 12.46 12.19
C ASP A 232 7.87 11.55 11.06
N ALA A 233 7.22 10.42 10.82
CA ALA A 233 7.57 9.49 9.74
C ALA A 233 7.27 10.10 8.36
N LEU A 234 6.13 10.78 8.21
CA LEU A 234 5.77 11.48 6.97
C LEU A 234 6.73 12.63 6.65
N VAL A 235 7.10 13.42 7.67
CA VAL A 235 8.12 14.48 7.56
C VAL A 235 9.47 13.89 7.13
N HIS A 236 9.84 12.74 7.69
CA HIS A 236 11.07 12.04 7.32
C HIS A 236 11.06 11.58 5.84
N LEU A 237 9.99 10.90 5.42
CA LEU A 237 9.79 10.47 4.03
C LEU A 237 9.77 11.66 3.05
N ALA A 238 9.21 12.80 3.46
CA ALA A 238 9.22 14.03 2.68
C ALA A 238 10.63 14.59 2.47
N LYS A 239 11.50 14.55 3.49
CA LYS A 239 12.92 14.94 3.37
C LYS A 239 13.68 14.02 2.40
N ILE A 240 13.46 12.70 2.49
CA ILE A 240 14.04 11.73 1.54
C ILE A 240 13.59 12.04 0.11
N THR A 241 12.29 12.26 -0.06
CA THR A 241 11.68 12.52 -1.38
C THR A 241 12.20 13.83 -2.00
N LYS A 242 12.43 14.86 -1.19
CA LYS A 242 12.97 16.15 -1.63
C LYS A 242 14.31 16.00 -2.36
N SER A 243 15.20 15.14 -1.86
CA SER A 243 16.53 14.92 -2.47
C SER A 243 16.46 14.44 -3.93
N LYS A 244 15.35 13.78 -4.32
CA LYS A 244 15.12 13.19 -5.65
C LYS A 244 14.17 14.03 -6.53
N LYS A 245 14.16 15.37 -6.40
CA LYS A 245 13.19 16.28 -7.06
C LYS A 245 11.76 15.97 -6.62
N GLY A 246 11.50 16.13 -5.32
CA GLY A 246 10.27 15.66 -4.68
C GLY A 246 9.00 16.37 -5.14
N THR A 247 8.01 15.56 -5.52
CA THR A 247 6.61 15.98 -5.72
C THR A 247 5.73 15.22 -4.73
N PHE A 248 4.53 15.74 -4.43
CA PHE A 248 3.60 15.07 -3.52
C PHE A 248 3.21 13.67 -4.05
N ALA A 249 3.13 13.49 -5.37
CA ALA A 249 2.91 12.19 -6.00
C ALA A 249 4.05 11.18 -5.74
N ARG A 250 5.31 11.64 -5.74
CA ARG A 250 6.45 10.78 -5.39
C ARG A 250 6.48 10.45 -3.91
N LEU A 251 6.10 11.40 -3.06
CA LEU A 251 5.93 11.16 -1.63
C LEU A 251 4.85 10.10 -1.41
N ASN A 252 3.72 10.20 -2.09
CA ASN A 252 2.64 9.21 -2.04
C ASN A 252 3.14 7.81 -2.43
N ALA A 253 3.86 7.69 -3.55
CA ALA A 253 4.43 6.41 -3.98
C ALA A 253 5.41 5.84 -2.94
N LEU A 254 6.23 6.69 -2.31
CA LEU A 254 7.16 6.28 -1.26
C LEU A 254 6.44 5.82 0.00
N VAL A 255 5.42 6.55 0.45
CA VAL A 255 4.59 6.21 1.61
C VAL A 255 3.90 4.86 1.38
N ASN A 256 3.32 4.64 0.20
CA ASN A 256 2.71 3.36 -0.16
C ASN A 256 3.73 2.21 -0.20
N LYS A 257 4.94 2.43 -0.74
CA LYS A 257 6.02 1.43 -0.69
C LYS A 257 6.39 1.08 0.77
N CYS A 258 6.51 2.07 1.65
CA CYS A 258 6.79 1.83 3.07
C CYS A 258 5.63 1.11 3.78
N TYR A 259 4.39 1.42 3.41
CA TYR A 259 3.20 0.75 3.92
C TYR A 259 3.16 -0.73 3.54
N GLU A 260 3.40 -1.06 2.26
CA GLU A 260 3.49 -2.45 1.77
C GLU A 260 4.56 -3.27 2.51
N LEU A 261 5.64 -2.61 2.93
CA LEU A 261 6.74 -3.22 3.68
C LEU A 261 6.54 -3.17 5.21
N ASN A 262 5.39 -2.67 5.69
CA ASN A 262 5.05 -2.48 7.11
C ASN A 262 6.09 -1.66 7.89
N LYS A 263 6.61 -0.57 7.30
CA LYS A 263 7.61 0.33 7.91
C LYS A 263 6.96 1.65 8.26
N PHE A 264 6.66 1.86 9.55
CA PHE A 264 5.87 3.02 10.02
C PHE A 264 6.67 4.01 10.85
N SER A 265 7.78 3.57 11.45
CA SER A 265 8.63 4.43 12.28
C SER A 265 9.82 4.99 11.50
N VAL A 266 10.32 6.15 11.96
CA VAL A 266 11.51 6.78 11.38
C VAL A 266 12.70 5.83 11.35
N LYS A 267 12.92 5.06 12.43
CA LYS A 267 14.03 4.09 12.54
C LYS A 267 13.92 2.97 11.50
N GLU A 268 12.74 2.37 11.38
CA GLU A 268 12.49 1.29 10.40
C GLU A 268 12.67 1.77 8.96
N ILE A 269 12.27 3.02 8.69
CA ILE A 269 12.43 3.65 7.38
C ILE A 269 13.92 3.90 7.09
N ASP A 270 14.67 4.45 8.05
CA ASP A 270 16.12 4.68 7.92
C ASP A 270 16.91 3.39 7.73
N GLU A 271 16.59 2.35 8.52
CA GLU A 271 17.19 1.03 8.39
C GLU A 271 16.91 0.43 7.01
N PHE A 272 15.69 0.57 6.49
CA PHE A 272 15.33 0.09 5.16
C PHE A 272 16.17 0.76 4.05
N PHE A 273 16.24 2.10 4.04
CA PHE A 273 17.03 2.81 3.03
C PHE A 273 18.53 2.55 3.18
N SER A 274 19.03 2.45 4.41
CA SER A 274 20.43 2.12 4.67
C SER A 274 20.79 0.73 4.15
N MET A 275 19.89 -0.25 4.30
CA MET A 275 20.07 -1.60 3.75
C MET A 275 20.01 -1.60 2.21
N GLU A 276 19.07 -0.86 1.61
CA GLU A 276 18.95 -0.72 0.15
C GLU A 276 20.24 -0.12 -0.46
N ASP A 277 20.77 0.93 0.17
CA ASP A 277 22.04 1.57 -0.23
C ASP A 277 23.24 0.62 -0.02
N GLN A 278 23.28 -0.13 1.09
CA GLN A 278 24.33 -1.12 1.33
C GLN A 278 24.32 -2.23 0.28
N TYR A 279 23.15 -2.77 -0.06
CA TYR A 279 23.03 -3.79 -1.10
C TYR A 279 23.44 -3.26 -2.47
N TYR A 280 23.07 -2.02 -2.79
CA TYR A 280 23.50 -1.38 -4.02
C TYR A 280 25.02 -1.18 -4.09
N ASP A 281 25.64 -0.76 -2.99
CA ASP A 281 27.08 -0.64 -2.86
C ASP A 281 27.79 -2.00 -3.02
N ILE A 282 27.25 -3.05 -2.39
CA ILE A 282 27.78 -4.42 -2.55
C ILE A 282 27.66 -4.86 -4.02
N ALA A 283 26.50 -4.66 -4.66
CA ALA A 283 26.31 -5.00 -6.07
C ALA A 283 27.33 -4.27 -6.96
N LYS A 284 27.54 -2.98 -6.72
CA LYS A 284 28.52 -2.17 -7.45
C LYS A 284 29.94 -2.69 -7.26
N THR A 285 30.35 -2.98 -6.03
CA THR A 285 31.68 -3.53 -5.72
C THR A 285 31.88 -4.91 -6.35
N VAL A 286 30.89 -5.81 -6.24
CA VAL A 286 30.96 -7.16 -6.82
C VAL A 286 31.05 -7.10 -8.35
N CYS A 287 30.18 -6.31 -9.00
CA CYS A 287 30.22 -6.15 -10.45
C CYS A 287 31.55 -5.55 -10.92
N HIS A 288 32.06 -4.53 -10.22
CA HIS A 288 33.36 -3.93 -10.51
C HIS A 288 34.50 -4.97 -10.41
N ASN A 289 34.54 -5.74 -9.32
CA ASN A 289 35.58 -6.76 -9.11
C ASN A 289 35.53 -7.89 -10.15
N LEU A 290 34.33 -8.30 -10.56
CA LEU A 290 34.17 -9.30 -11.63
C LEU A 290 34.46 -8.73 -13.03
N GLY A 291 34.55 -7.41 -13.17
CA GLY A 291 34.72 -6.73 -14.45
C GLY A 291 33.45 -6.72 -15.32
N ILE A 292 32.27 -6.83 -14.70
CA ILE A 292 30.98 -6.87 -15.39
C ILE A 292 30.27 -5.52 -15.23
N LYS A 293 29.56 -5.08 -16.27
CA LYS A 293 28.75 -3.88 -16.25
C LYS A 293 27.31 -4.23 -16.59
N TYR A 294 26.38 -3.83 -15.74
CA TYR A 294 24.94 -3.98 -15.95
C TYR A 294 24.28 -2.62 -16.06
N ASP A 295 23.23 -2.53 -16.88
CA ASP A 295 22.45 -1.29 -17.05
C ASP A 295 21.59 -0.98 -15.82
N SER A 296 21.10 -2.01 -15.14
CA SER A 296 20.34 -1.89 -13.89
C SER A 296 20.95 -2.77 -12.80
N LEU A 297 21.53 -2.13 -11.79
CA LEU A 297 22.05 -2.82 -10.61
C LEU A 297 20.94 -3.34 -9.68
N ASN A 298 19.69 -2.86 -9.83
CA ASN A 298 18.56 -3.34 -9.02
C ASN A 298 18.29 -4.83 -9.25
N ILE A 299 18.38 -5.29 -10.49
CA ILE A 299 18.18 -6.71 -10.83
C ILE A 299 19.26 -7.57 -10.15
N VAL A 300 20.49 -7.06 -10.09
CA VAL A 300 21.61 -7.74 -9.42
C VAL A 300 21.35 -7.83 -7.91
N VAL A 301 20.86 -6.74 -7.31
CA VAL A 301 20.50 -6.70 -5.89
C VAL A 301 19.42 -7.73 -5.58
N GLU A 302 18.29 -7.67 -6.27
CA GLU A 302 17.13 -8.54 -6.03
C GLU A 302 17.41 -10.02 -6.30
N THR A 303 18.22 -10.32 -7.32
CA THR A 303 18.45 -11.70 -7.75
C THR A 303 19.54 -12.41 -6.97
N PHE A 304 20.59 -11.68 -6.56
CA PHE A 304 21.81 -12.25 -5.99
C PHE A 304 22.16 -11.68 -4.62
N ILE A 305 22.32 -10.35 -4.50
CA ILE A 305 22.87 -9.75 -3.26
C ILE A 305 21.97 -10.00 -2.06
N THR A 306 20.65 -9.83 -2.20
CA THR A 306 19.67 -10.13 -1.13
C THR A 306 19.85 -11.54 -0.60
N LYS A 307 19.88 -12.53 -1.52
CA LYS A 307 20.07 -13.94 -1.16
C LYS A 307 21.40 -14.19 -0.45
N TRP A 308 22.49 -13.59 -0.92
CA TRP A 308 23.81 -13.78 -0.30
C TRP A 308 23.87 -13.15 1.10
N CYS A 309 23.27 -11.98 1.29
CA CYS A 309 23.17 -11.35 2.60
C CYS A 309 22.23 -12.13 3.55
N ASP A 310 21.14 -12.69 3.03
CA ASP A 310 20.24 -13.58 3.80
C ASP A 310 20.95 -14.87 4.26
N LEU A 311 21.93 -15.36 3.49
CA LEU A 311 22.83 -16.46 3.89
C LEU A 311 23.87 -16.04 4.95
N GLY A 312 23.92 -14.75 5.31
CA GLY A 312 24.81 -14.21 6.33
C GLY A 312 26.13 -13.62 5.82
N TYR A 313 26.33 -13.51 4.50
CA TYR A 313 27.54 -12.89 3.94
C TYR A 313 27.52 -11.37 4.10
N ASP A 314 28.62 -10.82 4.61
CA ASP A 314 28.83 -9.38 4.70
C ASP A 314 29.52 -8.81 3.44
N LYS A 315 29.59 -7.49 3.36
CA LYS A 315 30.26 -6.78 2.25
C LYS A 315 31.71 -7.23 2.06
N SER A 316 32.44 -7.43 3.16
CA SER A 316 33.86 -7.81 3.10
C SER A 316 34.05 -9.21 2.52
N ALA A 317 33.23 -10.18 2.93
CA ALA A 317 33.26 -11.54 2.42
C ALA A 317 32.93 -11.58 0.92
N LEU A 318 31.88 -10.89 0.48
CA LEU A 318 31.50 -10.81 -0.94
C LEU A 318 32.56 -10.08 -1.79
N GLU A 319 33.21 -9.07 -1.24
CA GLU A 319 34.34 -8.42 -1.89
C GLU A 319 35.53 -9.39 -2.09
N LYS A 320 35.85 -10.20 -1.09
CA LYS A 320 36.91 -11.22 -1.20
C LYS A 320 36.56 -12.31 -2.21
N LEU A 321 35.33 -12.84 -2.16
CA LEU A 321 34.88 -13.87 -3.09
C LEU A 321 34.86 -13.35 -4.53
N SER A 322 34.38 -12.13 -4.77
CA SER A 322 34.38 -11.54 -6.11
C SER A 322 35.79 -11.32 -6.68
N LYS A 323 36.76 -10.89 -5.85
CA LYS A 323 38.19 -10.82 -6.25
C LYS A 323 38.76 -12.21 -6.54
N TYR A 324 38.46 -13.20 -5.70
CA TYR A 324 38.89 -14.57 -5.91
C TYR A 324 38.34 -15.17 -7.21
N CYS A 325 37.05 -14.93 -7.51
CA CYS A 325 36.43 -15.33 -8.77
C CYS A 325 37.15 -14.72 -9.97
N PHE A 326 37.46 -13.42 -9.92
CA PHE A 326 38.20 -12.76 -10.99
C PHE A 326 39.58 -13.38 -11.23
N LEU A 327 40.34 -13.66 -10.16
CA LEU A 327 41.64 -14.33 -10.24
C LEU A 327 41.53 -15.77 -10.76
N SER A 328 40.43 -16.45 -10.45
CA SER A 328 40.11 -17.80 -10.94
C SER A 328 39.47 -17.82 -12.34
N ASN A 329 39.46 -16.68 -13.04
CA ASN A 329 38.85 -16.51 -14.36
C ASN A 329 37.33 -16.75 -14.43
N ILE A 330 36.62 -16.58 -13.31
CA ILE A 330 35.16 -16.63 -13.20
C ILE A 330 34.63 -15.20 -13.27
N ARG A 331 34.01 -14.84 -14.40
CA ARG A 331 33.54 -13.47 -14.71
C ARG A 331 32.03 -13.37 -14.89
N THR A 332 31.26 -14.15 -14.12
CA THR A 332 29.80 -14.11 -14.15
C THR A 332 29.24 -14.10 -12.73
N LEU A 333 28.09 -13.45 -12.53
CA LEU A 333 27.37 -13.48 -11.25
C LEU A 333 26.91 -14.90 -10.88
N THR A 334 26.53 -15.71 -11.87
CA THR A 334 26.18 -17.13 -11.67
C THR A 334 27.39 -17.96 -11.23
N GLY A 335 28.58 -17.66 -11.74
CA GLY A 335 29.81 -18.32 -11.31
C GLY A 335 30.18 -17.96 -9.87
N LEU A 336 30.00 -16.69 -9.49
CA LEU A 336 30.15 -16.25 -8.10
C LEU A 336 29.10 -16.91 -7.19
N ASP A 337 27.83 -16.98 -7.62
CA ASP A 337 26.75 -17.62 -6.87
C ASP A 337 27.06 -19.09 -6.55
N ASN A 338 27.59 -19.84 -7.51
CA ASN A 338 28.05 -21.22 -7.28
C ASN A 338 29.15 -21.32 -6.22
N ILE A 339 30.06 -20.33 -6.16
CA ILE A 339 31.12 -20.28 -5.16
C ILE A 339 30.56 -19.91 -3.79
N VAL A 340 29.67 -18.91 -3.72
CA VAL A 340 28.99 -18.50 -2.49
C VAL A 340 28.26 -19.71 -1.89
N ASN A 341 27.45 -20.41 -2.68
CA ASN A 341 26.75 -21.61 -2.23
C ASN A 341 27.69 -22.74 -1.80
N LYS A 342 28.79 -22.96 -2.54
CA LYS A 342 29.81 -23.94 -2.15
C LYS A 342 30.42 -23.59 -0.78
N TYR A 343 30.79 -22.34 -0.57
CA TYR A 343 31.45 -21.90 0.66
C TYR A 343 30.47 -21.90 1.84
N PHE A 344 29.21 -21.55 1.59
CA PHE A 344 28.14 -21.65 2.58
C PHE A 344 27.93 -23.10 3.05
N ASN A 345 27.90 -24.05 2.12
CA ASN A 345 27.81 -25.49 2.45
C ASN A 345 29.02 -26.01 3.24
N LEU A 346 30.16 -25.32 3.19
CA LEU A 346 31.35 -25.60 3.98
C LEU A 346 31.38 -24.83 5.31
N GLY A 347 30.38 -23.98 5.59
CA GLY A 347 30.32 -23.12 6.78
C GLY A 347 31.23 -21.89 6.73
N ILE A 348 31.74 -21.53 5.55
CA ILE A 348 32.69 -20.43 5.35
C ILE A 348 31.92 -19.18 4.90
N ILE A 349 31.53 -18.34 5.87
CA ILE A 349 30.64 -17.20 5.63
C ILE A 349 31.36 -15.85 5.86
N THR A 350 32.33 -15.80 6.78
CA THR A 350 33.04 -14.56 7.13
C THR A 350 34.26 -14.31 6.25
N ALA A 351 34.62 -13.04 6.10
CA ALA A 351 35.79 -12.62 5.36
C ALA A 351 37.09 -13.26 5.89
N ASP A 352 37.22 -13.45 7.20
CA ASP A 352 38.40 -14.07 7.81
C ASP A 352 38.46 -15.57 7.57
N ALA A 353 37.31 -16.27 7.64
CA ALA A 353 37.24 -17.69 7.31
C ALA A 353 37.60 -17.95 5.84
N ILE A 354 37.18 -17.05 4.93
CA ILE A 354 37.57 -17.10 3.52
C ILE A 354 39.09 -16.97 3.36
N ASP A 355 39.71 -16.00 4.03
CA ASP A 355 41.17 -15.82 3.94
C ASP A 355 41.95 -17.00 4.50
N ILE A 356 41.51 -17.58 5.63
CA ILE A 356 42.12 -18.78 6.21
C ILE A 356 42.04 -19.93 5.21
N TYR A 357 40.84 -20.19 4.67
CA TYR A 357 40.63 -21.26 3.70
C TYR A 357 41.47 -21.07 2.43
N LEU A 358 41.53 -19.85 1.88
CA LEU A 358 42.34 -19.55 0.70
C LEU A 358 43.85 -19.71 0.98
N LYS A 359 44.32 -19.33 2.17
CA LYS A 359 45.72 -19.54 2.59
C LYS A 359 46.07 -21.02 2.71
N GLU A 360 45.20 -21.82 3.35
CA GLU A 360 45.38 -23.27 3.45
C GLU A 360 45.44 -23.92 2.07
N GLN A 361 44.55 -23.51 1.17
CA GLN A 361 44.53 -24.04 -0.19
C GLN A 361 45.78 -23.65 -0.99
N ASN A 362 46.30 -22.43 -0.82
CA ASN A 362 47.58 -22.03 -1.42
C ASN A 362 48.76 -22.83 -0.85
N CYS A 363 48.79 -23.11 0.46
CA CYS A 363 49.84 -23.94 1.08
C CYS A 363 49.81 -25.38 0.54
N PHE A 364 48.62 -25.95 0.32
CA PHE A 364 48.51 -27.24 -0.37
C PHE A 364 49.03 -27.17 -1.80
N ASP A 365 48.68 -26.13 -2.55
CA ASP A 365 49.15 -25.96 -3.92
C ASP A 365 50.68 -25.78 -4.00
N GLU A 366 51.31 -25.09 -3.04
CA GLU A 366 52.77 -24.99 -2.92
C GLU A 366 53.43 -26.35 -2.71
N LYS A 367 52.92 -27.17 -1.77
CA LYS A 367 53.46 -28.51 -1.51
C LYS A 367 53.26 -29.47 -2.69
N ILE A 368 52.11 -29.37 -3.37
CA ILE A 368 51.87 -30.16 -4.59
C ILE A 368 52.84 -29.72 -5.69
N LYS A 369 53.14 -28.42 -5.78
CA LYS A 369 54.11 -27.90 -6.74
C LYS A 369 55.51 -28.43 -6.46
N GLU A 370 55.95 -28.50 -5.21
CA GLU A 370 57.22 -29.14 -4.83
C GLU A 370 57.29 -30.61 -5.29
N ILE A 371 56.18 -31.37 -5.15
CA ILE A 371 56.09 -32.75 -5.64
C ILE A 371 56.18 -32.81 -7.18
N ILE A 372 55.48 -31.91 -7.87
CA ILE A 372 55.51 -31.82 -9.34
C ILE A 372 56.91 -31.47 -9.85
N ASP A 373 57.58 -30.53 -9.19
CA ASP A 373 58.95 -30.10 -9.49
C ASP A 373 59.94 -31.25 -9.21
N ALA A 374 59.74 -32.03 -8.14
CA ALA A 374 60.53 -33.22 -7.83
C ALA A 374 60.41 -34.33 -8.90
N PHE A 375 59.30 -34.38 -9.63
CA PHE A 375 59.11 -35.25 -10.79
C PHE A 375 59.66 -34.67 -12.10
N GLY A 376 60.22 -33.46 -12.08
CA GLY A 376 60.69 -32.78 -13.29
C GLY A 376 59.58 -32.40 -14.26
N LEU A 377 58.33 -32.33 -13.79
CA LEU A 377 57.18 -31.99 -14.62
C LEU A 377 56.96 -30.47 -14.60
N ASN A 378 56.92 -29.83 -15.78
CA ASN A 378 56.67 -28.40 -15.88
C ASN A 378 55.18 -28.13 -16.20
N ARG A 379 54.31 -28.29 -15.19
CA ARG A 379 52.86 -28.04 -15.31
C ARG A 379 52.26 -27.46 -14.04
N ASN A 380 51.14 -26.75 -14.16
CA ASN A 380 50.39 -26.24 -13.01
C ASN A 380 49.66 -27.36 -12.26
N VAL A 381 49.37 -27.09 -10.98
CA VAL A 381 48.54 -27.93 -10.10
C VAL A 381 47.12 -28.03 -10.66
N ASN A 382 46.67 -29.24 -10.97
CA ASN A 382 45.33 -29.51 -11.50
C ASN A 382 44.37 -30.00 -10.40
N LYS A 383 43.11 -30.28 -10.75
CA LYS A 383 42.09 -30.73 -9.80
C LYS A 383 42.37 -32.13 -9.23
N PHE A 384 42.97 -33.03 -10.02
CA PHE A 384 43.32 -34.37 -9.58
C PHE A 384 44.46 -34.34 -8.56
N ASP A 385 45.48 -33.51 -8.78
CA ASP A 385 46.59 -33.37 -7.84
C ASP A 385 46.09 -32.89 -6.47
N ARG A 386 45.21 -31.88 -6.45
CA ARG A 386 44.55 -31.40 -5.22
C ARG A 386 43.72 -32.48 -4.54
N SER A 387 42.97 -33.27 -5.31
CA SER A 387 42.15 -34.36 -4.78
C SER A 387 43.01 -35.45 -4.14
N PHE A 388 44.12 -35.83 -4.78
CA PHE A 388 45.05 -36.81 -4.23
C PHE A 388 45.70 -36.29 -2.97
N TYR A 389 46.27 -35.08 -3.02
CA TYR A 389 46.93 -34.48 -1.87
C TYR A 389 46.00 -34.31 -0.66
N ASN A 390 44.77 -33.85 -0.89
CA ASN A 390 43.74 -33.78 0.16
C ASN A 390 43.43 -35.15 0.76
N THR A 391 43.37 -36.19 -0.07
CA THR A 391 43.17 -37.57 0.42
C THR A 391 44.35 -38.00 1.29
N TRP A 392 45.58 -37.71 0.88
CA TRP A 392 46.78 -38.11 1.62
C TRP A 392 46.87 -37.44 2.98
N ILE A 393 46.59 -36.13 3.05
CA ILE A 393 46.74 -35.34 4.27
C ILE A 393 45.50 -35.45 5.16
N ASN A 394 44.30 -35.18 4.64
CA ASN A 394 43.10 -35.04 5.46
C ASN A 394 42.36 -36.36 5.69
N ASN A 395 42.36 -37.28 4.71
CA ASN A 395 41.65 -38.55 4.84
C ASN A 395 42.54 -39.65 5.44
N TRP A 396 43.79 -39.74 4.97
CA TRP A 396 44.73 -40.81 5.36
C TRP A 396 45.68 -40.38 6.48
N ASN A 397 45.78 -39.07 6.80
CA ASN A 397 46.74 -38.52 7.76
C ASN A 397 48.19 -39.00 7.50
N THR A 398 48.55 -39.10 6.22
CA THR A 398 49.86 -39.58 5.78
C THR A 398 50.96 -38.60 6.22
N PRO A 399 51.98 -39.04 6.99
CA PRO A 399 53.08 -38.17 7.40
C PRO A 399 53.89 -37.64 6.21
N SER A 400 54.36 -36.39 6.29
CA SER A 400 55.13 -35.74 5.21
C SER A 400 56.36 -36.54 4.78
N GLN A 401 57.12 -37.05 5.76
CA GLN A 401 58.31 -37.86 5.51
C GLN A 401 58.02 -39.13 4.71
N LEU A 402 56.84 -39.72 4.89
CA LEU A 402 56.41 -40.90 4.13
C LEU A 402 56.03 -40.53 2.69
N ILE A 403 55.43 -39.35 2.49
CA ILE A 403 55.16 -38.79 1.17
C ILE A 403 56.48 -38.54 0.42
N ASP A 404 57.46 -37.90 1.05
CA ASP A 404 58.77 -37.61 0.44
C ASP A 404 59.48 -38.90 0.00
N TYR A 405 59.42 -39.95 0.83
CA TYR A 405 59.95 -41.26 0.47
C TYR A 405 59.22 -41.89 -0.72
N ALA A 406 57.88 -41.81 -0.74
CA ALA A 406 57.07 -42.32 -1.84
C ALA A 406 57.28 -41.52 -3.14
N VAL A 407 57.57 -40.22 -3.04
CA VAL A 407 57.96 -39.37 -4.18
C VAL A 407 59.25 -39.90 -4.80
N GLU A 408 60.28 -40.19 -3.99
CA GLU A 408 61.56 -40.73 -4.48
C GLU A 408 61.39 -42.02 -5.28
N LEU A 409 60.51 -42.93 -4.82
CA LEU A 409 60.18 -44.19 -5.51
C LEU A 409 59.42 -43.99 -6.83
N SER A 410 58.79 -42.83 -7.00
CA SER A 410 57.87 -42.53 -8.09
C SER A 410 58.50 -41.74 -9.24
N LYS A 411 59.68 -41.13 -9.02
CA LYS A 411 60.35 -40.22 -9.98
C LYS A 411 60.59 -40.84 -11.37
N ASP A 412 61.05 -42.08 -11.42
CA ASP A 412 61.45 -42.74 -12.69
C ASP A 412 60.29 -43.40 -13.45
N LYS A 413 59.03 -43.17 -13.02
CA LYS A 413 57.86 -43.81 -13.64
C LYS A 413 57.27 -42.93 -14.74
N LEU A 414 56.65 -43.57 -15.74
CA LEU A 414 55.94 -42.88 -16.85
C LEU A 414 54.83 -41.93 -16.36
N GLN A 415 54.14 -42.28 -15.28
CA GLN A 415 53.07 -41.48 -14.67
C GLN A 415 53.33 -41.31 -13.16
N PRO A 416 54.27 -40.43 -12.76
CA PRO A 416 54.75 -40.34 -11.37
C PRO A 416 53.65 -40.07 -10.36
N MET A 417 52.74 -39.12 -10.64
CA MET A 417 51.68 -38.72 -9.70
C MET A 417 50.64 -39.83 -9.45
N ASN A 418 50.25 -40.57 -10.50
CA ASN A 418 49.32 -41.69 -10.37
C ASN A 418 49.97 -42.88 -9.64
N PHE A 419 51.26 -43.10 -9.89
CA PHE A 419 52.03 -44.13 -9.20
C PHE A 419 52.22 -43.78 -7.71
N LEU A 420 52.54 -42.52 -7.39
CA LEU A 420 52.61 -42.01 -6.03
C LEU A 420 51.31 -42.26 -5.27
N ASN A 421 50.17 -41.91 -5.86
CA ASN A 421 48.86 -42.17 -5.25
C ASN A 421 48.63 -43.68 -4.99
N ARG A 422 49.04 -44.55 -5.92
CA ARG A 422 48.98 -46.02 -5.73
C ARG A 422 49.86 -46.49 -4.58
N VAL A 423 51.09 -46.00 -4.48
CA VAL A 423 52.03 -46.35 -3.41
C VAL A 423 51.47 -45.94 -2.05
N LEU A 424 51.02 -44.68 -1.92
CA LEU A 424 50.43 -44.18 -0.68
C LEU A 424 49.14 -44.90 -0.30
N SER A 425 48.31 -45.29 -1.29
CA SER A 425 47.12 -46.11 -1.03
C SER A 425 47.48 -47.49 -0.47
N ILE A 426 48.55 -48.13 -0.96
CA ILE A 426 49.02 -49.41 -0.44
C ILE A 426 49.52 -49.24 1.00
N TYR A 427 50.30 -48.19 1.28
CA TYR A 427 50.79 -47.92 2.63
C TYR A 427 49.65 -47.67 3.62
N HIS A 428 48.68 -46.84 3.24
CA HIS A 428 47.48 -46.60 4.05
C HIS A 428 46.70 -47.90 4.30
N ASN A 429 46.43 -48.70 3.28
CA ASN A 429 45.69 -49.97 3.42
C ASN A 429 46.42 -51.00 4.31
N LYS A 430 47.75 -50.91 4.40
CA LYS A 430 48.59 -51.76 5.26
C LYS A 430 48.85 -51.13 6.64
N GLY A 431 48.36 -49.92 6.90
CA GLY A 431 48.58 -49.20 8.16
C GLY A 431 50.02 -48.72 8.36
N ILE A 432 50.81 -48.60 7.29
CA ILE A 432 52.21 -48.16 7.35
C ILE A 432 52.23 -46.65 7.54
N THR A 433 52.85 -46.17 8.62
CA THR A 433 52.95 -44.74 8.95
C THR A 433 54.38 -44.25 9.06
N THR A 434 55.37 -45.14 9.03
CA THR A 434 56.79 -44.79 9.17
C THR A 434 57.61 -45.17 7.94
N VAL A 435 58.72 -44.45 7.71
CA VAL A 435 59.62 -44.69 6.57
C VAL A 435 60.34 -46.04 6.70
N ASP A 436 60.64 -46.49 7.92
CA ASP A 436 61.33 -47.76 8.15
C ASP A 436 60.46 -48.98 7.89
N GLU A 437 59.16 -48.89 8.16
CA GLU A 437 58.18 -49.90 7.76
C GLU A 437 58.01 -49.91 6.23
N ALA A 438 57.93 -48.72 5.62
CA ALA A 438 57.80 -48.59 4.16
C ALA A 438 58.99 -49.20 3.41
N LYS A 439 60.22 -49.09 3.93
CA LYS A 439 61.43 -49.69 3.34
C LYS A 439 61.47 -51.22 3.41
N LYS A 440 60.82 -51.81 4.42
CA LYS A 440 60.76 -53.27 4.60
C LYS A 440 59.66 -53.90 3.74
N GLU A 441 58.70 -53.10 3.30
CA GLU A 441 57.56 -53.56 2.53
C GLU A 441 57.92 -53.81 1.06
N LYS A 442 57.63 -55.01 0.56
CA LYS A 442 57.70 -55.27 -0.88
C LYS A 442 56.45 -54.71 -1.55
N LEU A 443 56.66 -53.74 -2.44
CA LEU A 443 55.60 -53.16 -3.27
C LEU A 443 55.16 -54.15 -4.36
N ASP A 444 54.26 -55.07 -4.01
CA ASP A 444 53.62 -55.96 -4.99
C ASP A 444 52.47 -55.23 -5.69
N PHE A 445 52.68 -54.87 -6.95
CA PHE A 445 51.72 -54.13 -7.76
C PHE A 445 50.67 -55.02 -8.45
N GLU A 446 50.74 -56.34 -8.27
CA GLU A 446 49.89 -57.32 -8.97
C GLU A 446 48.49 -57.53 -8.35
N ASN A 447 48.22 -57.09 -7.11
CA ASN A 447 47.01 -57.50 -6.37
C ASN A 447 45.99 -56.40 -6.00
N THR A 448 46.16 -55.14 -6.43
CA THR A 448 45.25 -54.04 -6.00
C THR A 448 43.89 -53.96 -6.71
N TYR A 449 43.59 -54.83 -7.69
CA TYR A 449 42.32 -54.82 -8.44
C TYR A 449 41.34 -55.96 -8.10
N LYS A 450 41.51 -56.66 -6.98
CA LYS A 450 40.53 -57.66 -6.52
C LYS A 450 39.92 -57.27 -5.17
N GLN A 451 39.08 -56.22 -5.17
CA GLN A 451 38.00 -56.11 -4.18
C GLN A 451 36.65 -55.92 -4.90
N LYS A 452 35.84 -56.98 -4.80
CA LYS A 452 34.40 -57.17 -5.06
C LYS A 452 33.70 -56.11 -5.93
N SER A 453 33.65 -56.36 -7.23
CA SER A 453 32.43 -56.04 -7.99
C SER A 453 31.39 -57.11 -7.66
N THR A 454 30.33 -56.74 -6.96
CA THR A 454 29.05 -57.43 -7.09
C THR A 454 28.62 -57.26 -8.54
N LYS A 455 28.74 -58.33 -9.34
CA LYS A 455 28.12 -58.43 -10.66
C LYS A 455 26.61 -58.30 -10.50
N ASN A 456 26.09 -57.08 -10.58
CA ASN A 456 24.77 -56.87 -11.13
C ASN A 456 24.99 -56.71 -12.64
N GLN A 457 24.43 -57.63 -13.42
CA GLN A 457 24.32 -57.50 -14.87
C GLN A 457 23.59 -56.20 -15.16
N ILE A 458 24.29 -55.21 -15.71
CA ILE A 458 23.65 -54.10 -16.40
C ILE A 458 23.46 -54.61 -17.83
N GLU A 459 22.21 -54.87 -18.21
CA GLU A 459 21.87 -55.07 -19.62
C GLU A 459 22.26 -53.80 -20.38
N GLN A 460 23.22 -53.92 -21.29
CA GLN A 460 23.49 -52.89 -22.28
C GLN A 460 22.33 -52.88 -23.27
N HIS A 461 21.46 -51.88 -23.19
CA HIS A 461 20.60 -51.56 -24.32
C HIS A 461 21.44 -50.81 -25.37
N GLU A 462 21.62 -51.45 -26.53
CA GLU A 462 22.02 -50.74 -27.74
C GLU A 462 20.83 -49.94 -28.24
N TYR A 463 20.91 -48.61 -28.15
CA TYR A 463 19.92 -47.73 -28.76
C TYR A 463 20.12 -47.73 -30.28
N THR A 464 19.05 -47.92 -31.03
CA THR A 464 19.08 -47.73 -32.49
C THR A 464 19.23 -46.23 -32.82
N LYS A 465 19.74 -45.90 -34.01
CA LYS A 465 19.93 -44.51 -34.45
C LYS A 465 18.66 -43.65 -34.33
N ASP A 466 17.48 -44.25 -34.54
CA ASP A 466 16.18 -43.57 -34.41
C ASP A 466 15.75 -43.31 -32.96
N GLN A 467 16.29 -44.07 -31.99
CA GLN A 467 16.06 -43.82 -30.56
C GLN A 467 16.99 -42.73 -30.00
N LEU A 468 18.18 -42.56 -30.61
CA LEU A 468 19.10 -41.47 -30.32
C LEU A 468 18.61 -40.13 -30.87
N SER A 469 17.93 -40.11 -32.03
CA SER A 469 17.39 -38.86 -32.61
C SER A 469 16.25 -38.29 -31.77
N ASN A 470 15.36 -39.14 -31.22
CA ASN A 470 14.26 -38.70 -30.36
C ASN A 470 14.71 -38.18 -28.98
N LEU A 471 15.99 -38.30 -28.64
CA LEU A 471 16.55 -37.80 -27.37
C LEU A 471 17.11 -36.37 -27.49
N PHE A 472 17.23 -35.84 -28.71
CA PHE A 472 17.81 -34.51 -28.99
C PHE A 472 16.85 -33.49 -29.60
N ASP A 473 15.58 -33.84 -29.84
CA ASP A 473 14.60 -32.89 -30.35
C ASP A 473 13.96 -32.06 -29.21
N GLN A 474 14.59 -30.91 -28.93
CA GLN A 474 13.97 -29.61 -28.71
C GLN A 474 15.03 -28.59 -28.25
N ILE A 475 15.95 -28.24 -29.15
CA ILE A 475 16.60 -26.92 -29.11
C ILE A 475 15.85 -26.10 -30.16
N THR A 476 14.94 -25.26 -29.68
CA THR A 476 14.15 -24.33 -30.47
C THR A 476 15.06 -23.48 -31.37
N GLU A 477 14.72 -23.47 -32.65
CA GLU A 477 15.17 -22.53 -33.66
C GLU A 477 14.96 -21.09 -33.16
N VAL A 478 16.03 -20.29 -33.22
CA VAL A 478 15.93 -18.83 -33.22
C VAL A 478 15.86 -18.44 -34.69
N GLU A 479 14.70 -17.97 -35.13
CA GLU A 479 14.57 -17.28 -36.42
C GLU A 479 15.34 -15.95 -36.37
N LEU A 480 16.04 -15.68 -37.48
CA LEU A 480 16.96 -14.57 -37.74
C LEU A 480 16.34 -13.17 -37.64
#